data_AF-A0A7T1IB14-F1
#
_entry.id   AF-A0A7T1IB14-F1
#
_cell.length_a   1.000
_cell.length_b   1.000
_cell.length_c   1.000
_cell.angle_alpha   90.00
_cell.angle_beta   90.00
_cell.angle_gamma   90.00
#
_symmetry.space_group_name_H-M   'P 1'
#
loop_
_entity.id
_entity.type
_entity.pdbx_description
1 polymer ?
#
loop_
_entity_poly.entity_id
_entity_poly.type
_entity_poly.pdbx_seq_one_letter_code
_entity_poly.pdbx_strand_id
1 'polypeptide(L)' 'MPSSQSRHGRRFGNPLDPQTELGPLYGGPAAINYLMELVEDAVASGARIETGGITFEKDGFTFLRPTLITGATTRMRVM' A
#
# COMPACT_ATOMS: atom_id res chain seq x y z
N MET A 1 23.90 -4.63 1.02
CA MET A 1 23.60 -3.19 1.12
C MET A 1 22.12 -3.04 1.42
N PRO A 2 21.67 -2.64 2.61
CA PRO A 2 20.26 -2.37 2.82
C PRO A 2 19.92 -1.04 2.14
N SER A 3 19.08 -1.11 1.10
CA SER A 3 18.63 0.03 0.31
C SER A 3 17.89 1.04 1.20
N SER A 4 18.28 2.30 1.04
CA SER A 4 17.74 3.51 1.67
C SER A 4 16.20 3.55 1.68
N GLN A 5 15.57 3.26 2.82
CA GLN A 5 14.20 3.68 3.07
C GLN A 5 14.17 5.21 3.29
N SER A 6 13.62 5.96 2.34
CA SER A 6 13.44 7.40 2.46
C SER A 6 12.51 7.72 3.64
N ARG A 7 13.04 8.51 4.59
CA ARG A 7 12.42 8.94 5.84
C ARG A 7 11.41 10.07 5.61
N HIS A 8 10.28 9.78 4.99
CA HIS A 8 9.14 10.71 4.99
C HIS A 8 7.89 9.94 5.41
N GLY A 9 7.68 9.81 6.72
CA GLY A 9 6.45 9.25 7.25
C GLY A 9 5.28 10.14 6.83
N ARG A 10 4.39 9.61 5.99
CA ARG A 10 3.18 10.34 5.60
C ARG A 10 2.25 10.54 6.80
N ARG A 11 1.53 11.66 6.83
CA ARG A 11 0.50 11.91 7.84
C ARG A 11 -0.81 11.22 7.44
N PHE A 12 -1.08 10.07 8.05
CA PHE A 12 -2.33 9.34 7.87
C PHE A 12 -3.38 9.86 8.83
N GLY A 13 -4.63 10.01 8.37
CA GLY A 13 -5.68 10.55 9.23
C GLY A 13 -7.01 10.80 8.53
N ASN A 14 -7.83 11.64 9.17
CA ASN A 14 -9.14 12.04 8.65
C ASN A 14 -8.97 12.88 7.37
N PRO A 15 -9.62 12.52 6.24
CA PRO A 15 -9.57 13.31 5.01
C PRO A 15 -10.05 14.77 5.14
N LEU A 16 -10.81 15.10 6.19
CA LEU A 16 -11.26 16.46 6.48
C LEU A 16 -10.22 17.30 7.25
N ASP A 17 -9.16 16.68 7.78
CA ASP A 17 -8.06 17.40 8.42
C ASP A 17 -7.08 17.88 7.34
N PRO A 18 -6.81 19.20 7.22
CA PRO A 18 -5.90 19.74 6.22
C PRO A 18 -4.44 19.29 6.38
N GLN A 19 -4.06 18.71 7.52
CA GLN A 19 -2.74 18.12 7.73
C GLN A 19 -2.65 16.68 7.23
N THR A 20 -3.77 16.00 6.96
CA THR A 20 -3.79 14.64 6.45
C THR A 20 -3.25 14.59 5.03
N GLU A 21 -2.25 13.73 4.80
CA GLU A 21 -1.70 13.44 3.48
C GLU A 21 -2.28 12.16 2.88
N LEU A 22 -2.76 11.23 3.73
CA LEU A 22 -3.39 9.98 3.31
C LEU A 22 -4.58 9.62 4.19
N GLY A 23 -5.75 9.51 3.57
CA GLY A 23 -6.96 8.97 4.19
C GLY A 23 -7.06 7.45 4.11
N PRO A 24 -8.08 6.86 4.75
CA PRO A 24 -8.39 5.44 4.60
C PRO A 24 -8.88 5.15 3.17
N LEU A 25 -8.76 3.89 2.74
CA LEU A 25 -9.18 3.48 1.41
C LEU A 25 -10.72 3.39 1.33
N TYR A 26 -11.30 4.00 0.29
CA TYR A 26 -12.72 3.81 -0.03
C TYR A 26 -13.02 2.33 -0.30
N GLY A 27 -14.14 1.83 0.21
CA GLY A 27 -14.48 0.40 0.17
C GLY A 27 -13.93 -0.42 1.34
N GLY A 28 -13.11 0.20 2.20
CA GLY A 28 -12.70 -0.38 3.48
C GLY A 28 -11.94 -1.70 3.34
N PRO A 29 -12.10 -2.64 4.30
CA PRO A 29 -11.34 -3.89 4.33
C PRO A 29 -11.44 -4.72 3.04
N ALA A 30 -12.60 -4.76 2.38
CA ALA A 30 -12.78 -5.53 1.15
C ALA A 30 -11.89 -5.00 0.00
N ALA A 31 -11.83 -3.68 -0.18
CA ALA A 31 -10.98 -3.06 -1.18
C ALA A 31 -9.49 -3.25 -0.85
N ILE A 32 -9.13 -3.17 0.44
CA ILE A 32 -7.76 -3.40 0.90
C ILE A 32 -7.33 -4.85 0.62
N ASN A 33 -8.17 -5.82 0.97
CA ASN A 33 -7.90 -7.23 0.72
C ASN A 33 -7.71 -7.51 -0.77
N TYR A 34 -8.59 -6.97 -1.62
CA TYR A 34 -8.44 -7.11 -3.08
C TYR A 34 -7.12 -6.54 -3.59
N LEU A 35 -6.73 -5.33 -3.15
CA LEU A 35 -5.45 -4.76 -3.52
C LEU A 35 -4.28 -5.63 -3.04
N MET A 36 -4.34 -6.14 -1.81
CA MET A 36 -3.32 -7.03 -1.27
C MET A 36 -3.19 -8.33 -2.07
N GLU A 37 -4.30 -8.92 -2.53
CA GLU A 37 -4.28 -10.08 -3.44
C GLU A 37 -3.57 -9.78 -4.77
N LEU A 38 -3.73 -8.56 -5.33
CA LEU A 38 -3.00 -8.16 -6.55
C LEU A 38 -1.49 -8.01 -6.28
N VAL A 39 -1.13 -7.49 -5.10
CA VAL A 39 0.28 -7.39 -4.68
C VAL A 39 0.88 -8.79 -4.51
N GLU A 40 0.17 -9.70 -3.85
CA GLU A 40 0.59 -11.08 -3.63
C GLU A 40 0.75 -11.84 -4.95
N ASP A 41 -0.19 -11.69 -5.89
CA ASP A 41 -0.11 -12.26 -7.25
C ASP A 41 1.14 -11.79 -7.99
N ALA A 42 1.44 -10.49 -7.93
CA ALA A 42 2.63 -9.93 -8.56
C ALA A 42 3.92 -10.49 -7.94
N VAL A 43 3.99 -10.58 -6.61
CA VAL A 43 5.15 -11.15 -5.90
C VAL A 43 5.33 -12.63 -6.22
N ALA A 44 4.25 -13.40 -6.22
CA ALA A 44 4.26 -14.81 -6.60
C ALA A 44 4.74 -15.01 -8.06
N SER A 45 4.46 -14.02 -8.92
CA SER A 45 4.89 -13.98 -10.32
C SER A 45 6.30 -13.40 -10.55
N GLY A 46 7.04 -13.10 -9.47
CA GLY A 46 8.44 -12.67 -9.54
C GLY A 46 8.69 -11.17 -9.39
N ALA A 47 7.65 -10.36 -9.12
CA ALA A 47 7.84 -8.96 -8.75
C ALA A 47 8.40 -8.82 -7.32
N ARG A 48 8.84 -7.61 -6.96
CA ARG A 48 9.38 -7.29 -5.62
C ARG A 48 8.68 -6.09 -5.02
N ILE A 49 8.38 -6.16 -3.73
CA ILE A 49 7.92 -5.01 -2.95
C ILE A 49 9.15 -4.26 -2.45
N GLU A 50 9.31 -3.00 -2.88
CA GLU A 50 10.40 -2.13 -2.41
C GLU A 50 10.03 -1.41 -1.10
N THR A 51 8.75 -1.08 -0.94
CA THR A 51 8.17 -0.47 0.26
C THR A 51 6.67 -0.72 0.32
N GLY A 52 6.10 -0.67 1.52
CA GLY A 52 4.67 -0.86 1.74
C GLY A 52 4.28 -2.33 1.71
N GLY A 53 3.17 -2.65 1.04
CA GLY A 53 2.62 -4.01 1.01
C GLY A 53 2.12 -4.48 2.37
N ILE A 54 1.75 -3.54 3.24
CA ILE A 54 1.29 -3.81 4.60
C ILE A 54 0.16 -2.86 4.97
N THR A 55 -0.70 -3.34 5.85
CA THR A 55 -1.79 -2.59 6.44
C THR A 55 -1.49 -2.21 7.88
N PHE A 56 -2.23 -1.24 8.42
CA PHE A 56 -2.22 -0.91 9.84
C PHE A 56 -3.57 -0.29 10.25
N GLU A 57 -3.92 -0.41 11.53
CA GLU A 57 -5.13 0.18 12.09
C GLU A 57 -4.85 1.57 12.66
N LYS A 58 -5.72 2.53 12.39
CA LYS A 58 -5.69 3.87 12.97
C LYS A 58 -7.08 4.48 13.02
N ASP A 59 -7.44 5.09 14.15
CA ASP A 59 -8.70 5.81 14.34
C ASP A 59 -9.96 4.99 13.97
N GLY A 60 -9.90 3.66 14.13
CA GLY A 60 -11.00 2.74 13.81
C GLY A 60 -11.07 2.30 12.34
N PHE A 61 -10.08 2.63 11.52
CA PHE A 61 -10.00 2.26 10.10
C PHE A 61 -8.71 1.50 9.79
N THR A 62 -8.82 0.53 8.88
CA THR A 62 -7.67 -0.11 8.24
C THR A 62 -7.11 0.81 7.16
N PHE A 63 -5.81 1.11 7.24
CA PHE A 63 -5.06 1.86 6.23
C PHE A 63 -4.13 0.94 5.48
N LEU A 64 -3.97 1.19 4.17
CA LEU A 64 -2.95 0.56 3.34
C LEU A 64 -1.74 1.50 3.25
N ARG A 65 -0.54 1.01 3.58
CA ARG A 65 0.67 1.80 3.34
C ARG A 65 0.93 1.91 1.83
N PRO A 66 1.45 3.06 1.37
CA PRO A 66 1.88 3.22 -0.02
C PRO A 66 2.83 2.09 -0.45
N THR A 67 2.43 1.36 -1.48
CA THR A 67 3.15 0.17 -1.96
C THR A 67 3.85 0.49 -3.26
N LEU A 68 5.16 0.25 -3.31
CA LEU A 68 5.96 0.32 -4.53
C LEU A 68 6.38 -1.09 -4.91
N ILE A 69 6.04 -1.49 -6.14
CA ILE A 69 6.38 -2.80 -6.70
C ILE A 69 7.31 -2.57 -7.90
N THR A 70 8.42 -3.31 -7.96
CA THR A 70 9.34 -3.36 -9.10
C THR A 70 9.32 -4.73 -9.75
N GLY A 71 9.74 -4.79 -11.02
CA GLY A 71 9.66 -6.03 -11.80
C GLY A 71 8.25 -6.43 -12.22
N ALA A 72 7.27 -5.52 -12.12
CA ALA A 72 5.93 -5.74 -12.62
C ALA A 72 5.93 -5.90 -14.15
N THR A 73 5.12 -6.85 -14.65
CA THR A 73 4.95 -7.11 -16.08
C THR A 73 3.47 -7.06 -16.45
N THR A 74 3.15 -6.86 -17.73
CA THR A 74 1.76 -6.82 -18.25
C THR A 74 0.99 -8.13 -18.12
N ARG A 75 1.61 -9.19 -17.60
CA ARG A 75 0.96 -10.48 -17.31
C ARG A 75 0.43 -10.58 -15.88
N MET A 76 0.89 -9.70 -14.99
CA MET A 76 0.48 -9.69 -13.58
C MET A 76 -0.83 -8.93 -13.43
N ARG A 77 -1.69 -9.32 -12.49
CA ARG A 77 -3.03 -8.71 -12.32
C ARG A 77 -3.00 -7.23 -11.89
N VAL A 78 -1.85 -6.73 -11.47
CA VAL A 78 -1.64 -5.34 -11.00
C VAL A 78 -1.45 -4.32 -12.14
N MET A 79 -1.22 -4.78 -13.39
CA MET A 79 -0.96 -3.95 -14.58
C MET A 79 -2.13 -3.96 -15.55
#